data_AF-A0A2W5YXD0-F1
#
_entry.id   AF-A0A2W5YXD0-F1
#
_cell.length_a   1.000
_cell.length_b   1.000
_cell.length_c   1.000
_cell.angle_alpha   90.00
_cell.angle_beta   90.00
_cell.angle_gamma   90.00
#
_symmetry.space_group_name_H-M   'P 1'
#
loop_
_entity.id
_entity.type
_entity.pdbx_description
1 polymer ?
#
loop_
_entity_poly.entity_id
_entity_poly.type
_entity_poly.pdbx_seq_one_letter_code
_entity_poly.pdbx_strand_id
1 'polypeptide(L)'
;MENAALPRRSAGPLERTVLELRRIDRHAVWRRPRVGRTRLLLRESDALVDLIERCRERGDRLLPTQLWSAVVRFVGALDPALRDELGINREPGHVADVLFSSQGLLLERARHERIPMTARIIPLFRS
;
A
#
# COMPACT_ATOMS: atom_id res chain seq x y z
N MET A 1 -29.68 36.18 -44.40
CA MET A 1 -29.62 35.12 -43.37
C MET A 1 -28.19 35.01 -42.92
N GLU A 2 -27.84 35.71 -41.85
CA GLU A 2 -26.47 35.85 -41.35
C GLU A 2 -26.28 34.90 -40.16
N ASN A 3 -25.53 33.82 -40.35
CA ASN A 3 -25.25 32.83 -39.31
C ASN A 3 -24.03 33.33 -38.51
N ALA A 4 -24.29 34.07 -37.43
CA ALA A 4 -23.24 34.52 -36.52
C ALA A 4 -22.63 33.31 -35.80
N ALA A 5 -21.39 32.96 -36.17
CA ALA A 5 -20.60 31.95 -35.47
C ALA A 5 -20.29 32.42 -34.05
N LEU A 6 -20.89 31.77 -33.05
CA LEU A 6 -20.63 32.04 -31.64
C LEU A 6 -19.13 31.85 -31.33
N PRO A 7 -18.50 32.78 -30.58
CA PRO A 7 -17.09 32.66 -30.22
C PRO A 7 -16.91 31.43 -29.33
N ARG A 8 -15.97 30.55 -29.70
CA ARG A 8 -15.56 29.40 -28.89
C ARG A 8 -15.07 29.95 -27.54
N ARG A 9 -15.82 29.70 -26.47
CA ARG A 9 -15.39 30.03 -25.10
C ARG A 9 -14.04 29.37 -24.83
N SER A 10 -13.01 30.19 -24.73
CA SER A 10 -11.69 29.77 -24.24
C SER A 10 -11.80 29.55 -22.73
N ALA A 11 -11.36 28.39 -22.24
CA ALA A 11 -11.30 28.13 -20.81
C ALA A 11 -10.49 29.21 -20.09
N GLY A 12 -11.03 29.74 -18.99
CA GLY A 12 -10.33 30.71 -18.14
C GLY A 12 -9.06 30.10 -17.52
N PRO A 13 -8.15 30.92 -16.95
CA PRO A 13 -6.87 30.44 -16.43
C PRO A 13 -7.00 29.28 -15.42
N LEU A 14 -7.97 29.37 -14.49
CA LEU A 14 -8.25 28.31 -13.52
C LEU A 14 -8.81 27.04 -14.15
N GLU A 15 -9.73 27.18 -15.10
CA GLU A 15 -10.32 26.06 -15.83
C GLU A 15 -9.25 25.33 -16.66
N ARG A 16 -8.33 26.08 -17.26
CA ARG A 16 -7.17 25.55 -17.97
C ARG A 16 -6.24 24.78 -17.03
N THR A 17 -5.93 25.30 -15.84
CA THR A 17 -5.13 24.59 -14.84
C THR A 17 -5.79 23.29 -14.39
N VAL A 18 -7.12 23.30 -14.14
CA VAL A 18 -7.85 22.08 -13.77
C VAL A 18 -7.80 21.04 -14.89
N LEU A 19 -7.93 21.47 -16.15
CA LEU A 19 -7.82 20.58 -17.32
C LEU A 19 -6.40 20.02 -17.47
N GLU A 20 -5.36 20.82 -17.25
CA GLU A 20 -3.98 20.37 -17.25
C GLU A 20 -3.68 19.38 -16.14
N LEU A 21 -4.12 19.65 -14.90
CA LEU A 21 -3.97 18.70 -13.79
C LEU A 21 -4.66 17.38 -14.08
N ARG A 22 -5.89 17.40 -14.61
CA ARG A 22 -6.60 16.17 -15.01
C ARG A 22 -5.90 15.42 -16.13
N ARG A 23 -5.25 16.13 -17.07
CA ARG A 23 -4.47 15.55 -18.15
C ARG A 23 -3.19 14.91 -17.61
N ILE A 24 -2.48 15.60 -16.71
CA ILE A 24 -1.30 15.09 -16.00
C ILE A 24 -1.69 13.83 -15.21
N ASP A 25 -2.76 13.87 -14.43
CA ASP A 25 -3.25 12.70 -13.70
C ASP A 25 -3.55 11.52 -14.62
N ARG A 26 -4.24 11.75 -15.73
CA ARG A 26 -4.58 10.69 -16.70
C ARG A 26 -3.33 10.08 -17.35
N HIS A 27 -2.29 10.88 -17.64
CA HIS A 27 -1.02 10.38 -18.14
C HIS A 27 -0.16 9.73 -17.04
N ALA A 28 -0.28 10.21 -15.80
CA ALA A 28 0.42 9.68 -14.65
C ALA A 28 -0.18 8.36 -14.16
N VAL A 29 -1.46 8.05 -14.45
CA VAL A 29 -2.09 6.75 -14.16
C VAL A 29 -1.30 5.58 -14.78
N TRP A 30 -0.70 5.76 -15.95
CA TRP A 30 0.15 4.74 -16.59
C TRP A 30 1.56 4.65 -15.99
N ARG A 31 2.01 5.70 -15.29
CA ARG A 31 3.30 5.74 -14.58
C ARG A 31 3.18 5.39 -13.10
N ARG A 32 1.97 5.43 -12.52
CA ARG A 32 1.74 4.94 -11.17
C ARG A 32 2.05 3.45 -11.18
N PRO A 33 3.00 2.97 -10.37
CA PRO A 33 3.11 1.54 -10.14
C PRO A 33 1.74 1.10 -9.65
N ARG A 34 1.08 0.18 -10.37
CA ARG A 34 -0.06 -0.53 -9.81
C ARG A 34 0.43 -1.06 -8.46
N VAL A 35 -0.13 -0.56 -7.37
CA VAL A 35 0.31 -0.95 -6.03
C VAL A 35 0.00 -2.44 -5.92
N GLY A 36 1.05 -3.26 -6.03
CA GLY A 36 0.91 -4.70 -5.94
C GLY A 36 0.27 -5.08 -4.62
N ARG A 37 -0.45 -6.20 -4.61
CA ARG A 37 -1.13 -6.73 -3.42
C ARG A 37 -0.19 -6.77 -2.21
N THR A 38 1.06 -7.20 -2.40
CA THR A 38 2.10 -7.26 -1.36
C THR A 38 2.40 -5.90 -0.73
N ARG A 39 2.41 -4.82 -1.54
CA ARG A 39 2.62 -3.46 -1.02
C ARG A 39 1.42 -2.91 -0.27
N LEU A 40 0.19 -3.34 -0.62
CA LEU A 40 -1.00 -3.01 0.18
C LEU A 40 -0.95 -3.73 1.53
N LEU A 41 -0.58 -5.01 1.54
CA LEU A 41 -0.45 -5.80 2.77
C LEU A 41 0.65 -5.24 3.70
N LEU A 42 1.77 -4.77 3.17
CA LEU A 42 2.81 -4.10 3.97
C LEU A 42 2.26 -2.85 4.67
N ARG A 43 1.49 -2.02 3.95
CA ARG A 43 0.86 -0.83 4.54
C ARG A 43 -0.17 -1.19 5.61
N GLU A 44 -0.92 -2.28 5.39
CA GLU A 44 -1.87 -2.78 6.38
C GLU A 44 -1.14 -3.28 7.63
N SER A 45 -0.03 -4.02 7.50
CA SER A 45 0.78 -4.40 8.66
C SER A 45 1.34 -3.19 9.41
N ASP A 46 1.83 -2.16 8.71
CA ASP A 46 2.37 -0.96 9.36
C ASP A 46 1.29 -0.27 10.20
N ALA A 47 0.07 -0.15 9.66
CA ALA A 47 -1.06 0.41 10.40
C ALA A 47 -1.46 -0.42 11.63
N LEU A 48 -1.34 -1.75 11.56
CA LEU A 48 -1.58 -2.63 12.70
C LEU A 48 -0.51 -2.46 13.78
N VAL A 49 0.78 -2.37 13.39
CA VAL A 49 1.89 -2.11 14.30
C VAL A 49 1.69 -0.78 15.03
N ASP A 50 1.35 0.30 14.31
CA ASP A 50 1.07 1.60 14.93
C ASP A 50 -0.08 1.55 15.96
N LEU A 51 -1.12 0.73 15.71
CA LEU A 51 -2.21 0.53 16.67
C LEU A 51 -1.77 -0.25 17.90
N ILE A 52 -0.90 -1.25 17.74
CA ILE A 52 -0.34 -2.06 18.82
C ILE A 52 0.61 -1.24 19.68
N GLU A 53 1.49 -0.45 19.08
CA GLU A 53 2.42 0.41 19.80
C GLU A 53 1.67 1.45 20.64
N ARG A 54 0.57 2.02 20.13
CA ARG A 54 -0.32 2.85 20.96
C ARG A 54 -0.93 2.11 22.15
N CYS A 55 -1.19 0.81 22.03
CA CYS A 55 -1.64 0.01 23.18
C CYS A 55 -0.50 -0.18 24.20
N ARG A 56 0.74 -0.38 23.74
CA ARG A 56 1.93 -0.47 24.60
C ARG A 56 2.20 0.84 25.34
N GLU A 57 2.13 1.97 24.64
CA GLU A 57 2.31 3.31 25.23
C GLU A 57 1.27 3.61 26.30
N ARG A 58 0.03 3.13 26.12
CA ARG A 58 -1.04 3.23 27.14
C ARG A 58 -0.88 2.24 28.30
N GLY A 59 0.03 1.26 28.19
CA GLY A 59 0.19 0.21 29.18
C GLY A 59 -0.92 -0.86 29.14
N ASP A 60 -1.61 -1.01 28.02
CA ASP A 60 -2.65 -2.02 27.86
C ASP A 60 -2.04 -3.43 27.97
N ARG A 61 -2.51 -4.24 28.92
CA ARG A 61 -2.00 -5.62 29.12
C ARG A 61 -2.32 -6.55 27.95
N LEU A 62 -3.45 -6.32 27.28
CA LEU A 62 -3.95 -7.13 26.18
C LEU A 62 -4.52 -6.22 25.08
N LEU A 63 -4.39 -6.64 23.82
CA LEU A 63 -4.98 -5.91 22.72
C LEU A 63 -6.52 -5.89 22.78
N PRO A 64 -7.16 -4.77 22.41
CA PRO A 64 -8.60 -4.70 22.24
C PRO A 64 -9.11 -5.74 21.23
N THR A 65 -10.28 -6.33 21.49
CA THR A 65 -10.83 -7.44 20.71
C THR A 65 -10.91 -7.16 19.20
N GLN A 66 -11.23 -5.93 18.81
CA GLN A 66 -11.32 -5.54 17.40
C GLN A 66 -9.94 -5.55 16.72
N LEU A 67 -8.93 -5.00 17.39
CA LEU A 67 -7.54 -5.00 16.91
C LEU A 67 -7.00 -6.42 16.85
N TRP A 68 -7.22 -7.22 17.90
CA TRP A 68 -6.88 -8.63 17.92
C TRP A 68 -7.47 -9.40 16.73
N SER A 69 -8.77 -9.21 16.47
CA SER A 69 -9.46 -9.89 15.35
C SER A 69 -8.92 -9.43 14.00
N ALA A 70 -8.49 -8.16 13.87
CA ALA A 70 -7.84 -7.68 12.66
C ALA A 70 -6.47 -8.36 12.45
N VAL A 71 -5.65 -8.45 13.50
CA VAL A 71 -4.34 -9.12 13.43
C VAL A 71 -4.49 -10.61 13.09
N VAL A 72 -5.38 -11.34 13.77
CA VAL A 72 -5.59 -12.77 13.49
C VAL A 72 -6.00 -13.01 12.04
N ARG A 73 -6.88 -12.16 11.49
CA ARG A 73 -7.28 -12.25 10.08
C ARG A 73 -6.13 -11.92 9.13
N PHE A 74 -5.35 -10.88 9.44
CA PHE A 74 -4.20 -10.48 8.64
C PHE A 74 -3.14 -11.58 8.58
N VAL A 75 -2.68 -12.05 9.75
CA VAL A 75 -1.66 -13.09 9.88
C VAL A 75 -2.16 -14.41 9.29
N GLY A 76 -3.39 -14.81 9.61
CA GLY A 76 -3.98 -16.05 9.08
C GLY A 76 -4.19 -16.06 7.57
N ALA A 77 -4.36 -14.90 6.94
CA ALA A 77 -4.41 -14.78 5.48
C ALA A 77 -3.01 -14.83 4.83
N LEU A 78 -1.95 -14.58 5.61
CA LEU A 78 -0.58 -14.53 5.14
C LEU A 78 0.14 -15.88 5.24
N ASP A 79 0.10 -16.48 6.44
CA ASP A 79 0.78 -17.73 6.78
C ASP A 79 0.08 -18.41 7.98
N PRO A 80 -0.44 -19.64 7.84
CA PRO A 80 -1.03 -20.40 8.93
C PRO A 80 -0.07 -20.65 10.12
N ALA A 81 1.23 -20.83 9.88
CA ALA A 81 2.18 -21.11 10.95
C ALA A 81 2.36 -19.91 11.88
N LEU A 82 2.37 -18.69 11.32
CA LEU A 82 2.42 -17.45 12.11
C LEU A 82 1.13 -17.25 12.91
N ARG A 83 -0.02 -17.72 12.40
CA ARG A 83 -1.27 -17.69 13.16
C ARG A 83 -1.22 -18.64 14.35
N ASP A 84 -0.59 -19.81 14.19
CA ASP A 84 -0.42 -20.76 15.27
C ASP A 84 0.56 -20.22 16.34
N GLU A 85 1.63 -19.55 15.92
CA GLU A 85 2.56 -18.83 16.81
C GLU A 85 1.87 -17.69 17.58
N LEU A 86 0.98 -16.96 16.92
CA LEU A 86 0.16 -15.93 17.56
C LEU A 86 -0.73 -16.53 18.67
N GLY A 87 -1.34 -17.69 18.40
CA GLY A 87 -2.14 -18.45 19.36
C GLY A 87 -3.26 -17.62 19.99
N ILE A 88 -3.43 -17.75 21.31
CA ILE A 88 -4.36 -16.93 22.10
C ILE A 88 -3.67 -15.75 22.82
N ASN A 89 -2.35 -15.60 22.65
CA ASN A 89 -1.58 -14.58 23.35
C ASN A 89 -1.83 -13.21 22.70
N ARG A 90 -2.51 -12.33 23.44
CA ARG A 90 -2.86 -10.97 22.98
C ARG A 90 -1.99 -9.90 23.61
N GLU A 91 -0.90 -10.28 24.26
CA GLU A 91 0.05 -9.32 24.80
C GLU A 91 0.62 -8.48 23.65
N PRO A 92 0.58 -7.14 23.72
CA PRO A 92 1.01 -6.29 22.61
C PRO A 92 2.43 -6.57 22.11
N GLY A 93 3.38 -6.89 23.01
CA GLY A 93 4.76 -7.22 22.64
C GLY A 93 4.84 -8.47 21.77
N HIS A 94 4.27 -9.58 22.25
CA HIS A 94 4.17 -10.84 21.49
C HIS A 94 3.51 -10.64 20.12
N VAL A 95 2.41 -9.90 20.08
CA VAL A 95 1.67 -9.67 18.84
C VAL A 95 2.47 -8.81 17.85
N ALA A 96 3.24 -7.83 18.34
CA ALA A 96 4.14 -7.03 17.51
C ALA A 96 5.23 -7.91 16.89
N ASP A 97 5.85 -8.81 17.66
CA ASP A 97 6.90 -9.72 17.17
C ASP A 97 6.39 -10.61 16.02
N VAL A 98 5.18 -11.18 16.16
CA VAL A 98 4.56 -11.98 15.09
C VAL A 98 4.24 -11.14 13.85
N LEU A 99 3.83 -9.87 14.03
CA LEU A 99 3.62 -8.96 12.91
C LEU A 99 4.93 -8.57 12.21
N PHE A 100 6.03 -8.41 12.94
CA PHE A 100 7.35 -8.19 12.34
C PHE A 100 7.81 -9.41 11.52
N SER A 101 7.59 -10.63 12.02
CA SER A 101 7.81 -11.86 11.25
C SER A 101 6.96 -11.89 9.98
N SER A 102 5.69 -11.47 10.07
CA SER A 102 4.78 -11.36 8.93
C SER A 102 5.28 -10.35 7.88
N GLN A 103 5.80 -9.20 8.31
CA GLN A 103 6.41 -8.21 7.43
C GLN A 103 7.64 -8.78 6.71
N GLY A 104 8.46 -9.60 7.39
CA GLY A 104 9.59 -10.30 6.77
C GLY A 104 9.17 -11.15 5.57
N LEU A 105 8.10 -11.94 5.71
CA LEU A 105 7.53 -12.72 4.60
C LEU A 105 7.05 -11.84 3.45
N LEU A 106 6.39 -10.72 3.75
CA LEU A 106 5.92 -9.78 2.74
C LEU A 106 7.07 -9.09 2.00
N LEU A 107 8.15 -8.75 2.70
CA LEU A 107 9.35 -8.16 2.10
C LEU A 107 10.06 -9.16 1.17
N GLU A 108 10.16 -10.43 1.56
CA GLU A 108 10.68 -11.49 0.69
C GLU A 108 9.79 -11.71 -0.53
N ARG A 109 8.46 -11.74 -0.38
CA ARG A 109 7.53 -11.78 -1.52
C ARG A 109 7.72 -10.57 -2.44
N ALA A 110 7.85 -9.37 -1.88
CA ALA A 110 8.08 -8.14 -2.65
C ALA A 110 9.43 -8.19 -3.39
N ARG A 111 10.46 -8.79 -2.78
CA ARG A 111 11.76 -9.03 -3.42
C ARG A 111 11.58 -9.96 -4.62
N HIS A 112 10.90 -11.09 -4.43
CA HIS A 112 10.62 -12.06 -5.50
C HIS A 112 9.77 -11.47 -6.62
N GLU A 113 8.76 -10.64 -6.33
CA GLU A 113 7.94 -9.95 -7.32
C GLU A 113 8.73 -8.95 -8.19
N ARG A 114 9.87 -8.44 -7.70
CA ARG A 114 10.76 -7.56 -8.49
C ARG A 114 11.68 -8.33 -9.44
N ILE A 115 11.96 -9.60 -9.15
CA ILE A 115 12.91 -10.43 -9.92
C ILE A 115 12.45 -10.73 -11.38
N PRO A 116 11.15 -10.81 -11.76
CA PRO A 116 10.76 -11.09 -13.14
C PRO A 116 10.86 -9.89 -14.10
N MET A 117 11.39 -8.73 -13.66
CA MET A 117 11.68 -7.59 -14.55
C MET A 117 13.16 -7.25 -14.59
N THR A 118 14.05 -8.24 -14.49
CA THR A 118 15.35 -8.14 -15.19
C THR A 118 15.05 -8.18 -16.69
N ALA A 119 14.46 -7.10 -17.19
CA ALA A 119 14.40 -6.81 -18.60
C ALA A 119 15.82 -7.00 -19.13
N ARG A 120 15.97 -7.78 -20.20
CA ARG A 120 17.21 -7.92 -20.95
C ARG A 120 17.85 -6.54 -21.02
N ILE A 121 19.02 -6.36 -20.39
CA ILE A 121 19.71 -5.07 -20.38
C ILE A 121 19.86 -4.67 -21.85
N ILE A 122 19.11 -3.66 -22.29
CA ILE A 122 19.27 -3.09 -23.63
C ILE A 122 20.43 -2.11 -23.48
N PRO A 123 21.63 -2.41 -24.00
CA PRO A 123 22.74 -1.48 -23.91
C PRO A 123 22.37 -0.20 -24.67
N LEU A 124 22.39 0.93 -23.97
CA LEU A 124 22.09 2.24 -24.55
C LEU A 124 23.22 2.76 -25.44
N PHE A 125 24.40 2.12 -25.38
CA PHE A 125 25.58 2.46 -26.15
C PHE A 125 26.24 1.18 -26.69
N ARG A 126 26.80 1.24 -27.90
CA ARG A 126 27.61 0.12 -28.44
C ARG A 126 28.93 0.04 -27.68
N SER A 127 29.28 -1.17 -27.25
CA SER A 127 30.60 -1.54 -26.70
C SER A 127 31.69 -1.47 -27.76
#